data_AF-Q8TWF1-F1
#
_entry.id   AF-Q8TWF1-F1
#
_cell.length_a   1.000
_cell.length_b   1.000
_cell.length_c   1.000
_cell.angle_alpha   90.00
_cell.angle_beta   90.00
_cell.angle_gamma   90.00
#
_symmetry.space_group_name_H-M   'P 1'
#
loop_
_entity.id
_entity.type
_entity.pdbx_description
1 polymer ?
#
loop_
_entity_poly.entity_id
_entity_poly.type
_entity_poly.pdbx_seq_one_letter_code
_entity_poly.pdbx_strand_id
1 'polypeptide(L)'
;MSVRDKVRVLRCDCARVLEVEGVETPAPFLIPERLSVAVENVPEVRELVKELEELARPYSVRLTPDDLPSPWTDPAEALSDGSITVYRLESIPDAREFAEVVSKIRRSGSVRAVTVRDPEWIPLLFYLGFDLFDAALCLRLTLEDQLLLDDFSTETVETEDREELLRENWTQLQFCLLRLREAIREGTLRELVESVAARHPRIAEVLRVCDRERAVARYVNLNRNTQIACATDLSFDRPEVTEWLRRVRRYEPPDWVEAVVLLPCSARKPYSRSPTHRRIMRITWNFPVDEIMITSPLGAVPRALERTFPAAHYDVRVTGEWSREEIERSAALIEKIVGDLPIVCHAADGYRKVGKELEERGYDVVYTCRPDGNPASRGALEELRRTLEDLTKGEPGDLREHVPRAVSRFQFGVDVLENVDYRFDGQRVLIDGERAFSVPPTSGLLTLSQLGAELCVSSRVPPIHAEEGTKAEMVDVPEDVLPGFHWPVDLGDEIRPCRVIARPEDVPPDTTVIETR
;
A
#
# COMPACT_ATOMS: atom_id res chain seq x y z
N MET A 1 -9.15 -11.69 -47.41
CA MET A 1 -9.36 -10.48 -46.59
C MET A 1 -8.40 -10.55 -45.43
N SER A 2 -7.30 -9.81 -45.50
CA SER A 2 -6.23 -9.85 -44.50
C SER A 2 -6.11 -8.51 -43.78
N VAL A 3 -5.62 -8.63 -42.54
CA VAL A 3 -5.43 -7.65 -41.48
C VAL A 3 -4.38 -6.60 -41.88
N ARG A 4 -4.68 -5.76 -42.87
CA ARG A 4 -3.82 -4.62 -43.27
C ARG A 4 -4.48 -3.25 -43.29
N ASP A 5 -5.80 -3.16 -43.07
CA ASP A 5 -6.54 -1.89 -43.27
C ASP A 5 -7.22 -1.30 -42.01
N LYS A 6 -6.79 -1.63 -40.78
CA LYS A 6 -7.44 -1.13 -39.55
C LYS A 6 -6.54 -0.75 -38.37
N VAL A 7 -5.37 -0.13 -38.60
CA VAL A 7 -4.68 0.61 -37.52
C VAL A 7 -4.10 1.91 -38.08
N ARG A 8 -4.63 3.04 -37.61
CA ARG A 8 -3.96 4.35 -37.64
C ARG A 8 -3.18 4.49 -36.34
N VAL A 9 -1.86 4.51 -36.44
CA VAL A 9 -0.97 4.85 -35.32
C VAL A 9 -0.98 6.37 -35.17
N LEU A 10 -1.34 6.86 -33.98
CA LEU A 10 -1.01 8.23 -33.57
C LEU A 10 0.43 8.22 -33.06
N ARG A 11 1.24 9.12 -33.63
CA ARG A 11 2.66 9.34 -33.30
C ARG A 11 2.77 10.19 -32.04
N CYS A 12 3.50 9.69 -31.05
CA CYS A 12 4.30 10.52 -30.15
C CYS A 12 5.76 10.09 -30.38
N ASP A 13 6.65 11.04 -30.68
CA ASP A 13 8.01 10.76 -31.19
C ASP A 13 9.08 10.62 -30.09
N CYS A 14 8.71 10.38 -28.82
CA CYS A 14 9.66 10.09 -27.75
C CYS A 14 9.20 8.90 -26.90
N ALA A 15 10.08 7.91 -26.76
CA ALA A 15 9.95 6.62 -26.07
C ALA A 15 9.07 5.54 -26.74
N ARG A 16 9.72 4.60 -27.43
CA ARG A 16 9.18 3.25 -27.67
C ARG A 16 9.73 2.32 -26.57
N VAL A 17 8.86 1.80 -25.72
CA VAL A 17 9.14 0.51 -25.06
C VAL A 17 8.99 -0.54 -26.16
N LEU A 18 10.10 -1.19 -26.51
CA LEU A 18 10.09 -2.32 -27.43
C LEU A 18 9.55 -3.53 -26.68
N GLU A 19 8.30 -3.91 -26.91
CA GLU A 19 7.87 -5.28 -26.64
C GLU A 19 8.59 -6.21 -27.63
N VAL A 20 9.52 -7.00 -27.12
CA VAL A 20 10.14 -8.10 -27.86
C VAL A 20 9.27 -9.32 -27.64
N GLU A 21 8.54 -9.76 -28.68
CA GLU A 21 7.77 -11.01 -28.63
C GLU A 21 8.67 -12.18 -28.18
N GLY A 22 8.30 -12.82 -27.07
CA GLY A 22 8.94 -14.05 -26.59
C GLY A 22 9.93 -13.91 -25.44
N VAL A 23 10.09 -12.73 -24.83
CA VAL A 23 10.91 -12.55 -23.63
C VAL A 23 10.05 -12.03 -22.48
N GLU A 24 9.92 -12.81 -21.40
CA GLU A 24 9.45 -12.31 -20.11
C GLU A 24 10.54 -11.36 -19.55
N THR A 25 10.57 -10.10 -19.97
CA THR A 25 11.70 -9.19 -19.70
C THR A 25 11.78 -8.79 -18.22
N PRO A 26 12.94 -8.93 -17.55
CA PRO A 26 13.30 -8.12 -16.40
C PRO A 26 13.38 -6.64 -16.81
N ALA A 27 13.20 -5.72 -15.84
CA ALA A 27 13.07 -4.28 -16.09
C ALA A 27 14.18 -3.71 -17.01
N PRO A 28 13.88 -2.71 -17.86
CA PRO A 28 14.88 -2.14 -18.76
C PRO A 28 16.03 -1.48 -18.00
N PHE A 29 17.24 -1.56 -18.55
CA PHE A 29 18.46 -0.95 -18.00
C PHE A 29 18.85 0.30 -18.78
N LEU A 30 19.50 1.23 -18.08
CA LEU A 30 20.19 2.34 -18.73
C LEU A 30 21.66 2.02 -18.96
N ILE A 31 22.16 2.47 -20.10
CA ILE A 31 23.60 2.56 -20.40
C ILE A 31 23.89 4.03 -20.69
N PRO A 32 24.47 4.79 -19.74
CA PRO A 32 24.70 6.22 -19.94
C PRO A 32 25.86 6.47 -20.92
N GLU A 33 25.62 7.12 -22.07
CA GLU A 33 26.66 7.41 -23.06
C GLU A 33 27.86 8.18 -22.47
N ARG A 34 27.64 9.10 -21.52
CA ARG A 34 28.73 9.84 -20.86
C ARG A 34 29.63 8.96 -19.98
N LEU A 35 29.07 7.94 -19.33
CA LEU A 35 29.86 7.01 -18.53
C LEU A 35 30.66 6.10 -19.48
N SER A 36 30.03 5.62 -20.56
CA SER A 36 30.70 4.85 -21.63
C SER A 36 31.91 5.61 -22.19
N VAL A 37 31.75 6.89 -22.57
CA VAL A 37 32.84 7.72 -23.12
C VAL A 37 33.98 7.95 -22.12
N ALA A 38 33.68 8.11 -20.83
CA ALA A 38 34.72 8.27 -19.81
C ALA A 38 35.55 6.98 -19.62
N VAL A 39 34.88 5.83 -19.72
CA VAL A 39 35.46 4.50 -19.52
C VAL A 39 36.20 3.99 -20.76
N GLU A 40 35.77 4.37 -21.96
CA GLU A 40 36.40 4.03 -23.26
C GLU A 40 37.88 4.44 -23.39
N ASN A 41 38.37 5.32 -22.50
CA ASN A 41 39.75 5.80 -22.48
C ASN A 41 40.72 4.89 -21.72
N VAL A 42 40.25 3.80 -21.12
CA VAL A 42 41.09 2.79 -20.45
C VAL A 42 41.03 1.49 -21.25
N PRO A 43 42.13 1.04 -21.90
CA PRO A 43 42.11 -0.12 -22.80
C PRO A 43 41.54 -1.41 -22.18
N GLU A 44 41.90 -1.69 -20.92
CA GLU A 44 41.44 -2.86 -20.17
C GLU A 44 39.95 -2.81 -19.84
N VAL A 45 39.38 -1.61 -19.71
CA VAL A 45 37.95 -1.43 -19.40
C VAL A 45 37.12 -1.38 -20.67
N ARG A 46 37.72 -1.02 -21.82
CA ARG A 46 37.03 -0.97 -23.11
C ARG A 46 36.44 -2.31 -23.53
N GLU A 47 37.16 -3.42 -23.37
CA GLU A 47 36.62 -4.75 -23.71
C GLU A 47 35.50 -5.16 -22.75
N LEU A 48 35.63 -4.88 -21.45
CA LEU A 48 34.57 -5.12 -20.47
C LEU A 48 33.30 -4.30 -20.74
N VAL A 49 33.44 -3.04 -21.20
CA VAL A 49 32.29 -2.21 -21.61
C VAL A 49 31.58 -2.83 -22.81
N LYS A 50 32.31 -3.27 -23.84
CA LYS A 50 31.70 -3.93 -25.00
C LYS A 50 30.96 -5.21 -24.59
N GLU A 51 31.57 -6.04 -23.74
CA GLU A 51 30.94 -7.25 -23.22
C GLU A 51 29.65 -6.91 -22.47
N LEU A 52 29.68 -5.90 -21.58
CA LEU A 52 28.48 -5.43 -20.88
C LEU A 52 27.41 -4.91 -21.85
N GLU A 53 27.78 -4.14 -22.86
CA GLU A 53 26.85 -3.65 -23.88
C GLU A 53 26.21 -4.79 -24.66
N GLU A 54 26.95 -5.85 -24.99
CA GLU A 54 26.43 -7.04 -25.65
C GLU A 54 25.46 -7.82 -24.75
N LEU A 55 25.82 -8.01 -23.47
CA LEU A 55 24.98 -8.68 -22.47
C LEU A 55 23.68 -7.90 -22.18
N ALA A 56 23.77 -6.57 -22.08
CA ALA A 56 22.66 -5.69 -21.76
C ALA A 56 21.79 -5.31 -22.97
N ARG A 57 22.28 -5.55 -24.19
CA ARG A 57 21.60 -5.18 -25.45
C ARG A 57 20.11 -5.56 -25.51
N PRO A 58 19.66 -6.75 -25.05
CA PRO A 58 18.25 -7.12 -25.09
C PRO A 58 17.37 -6.30 -24.16
N TYR A 59 17.96 -5.68 -23.13
CA TYR A 59 17.25 -5.00 -22.04
C TYR A 59 17.56 -3.50 -21.96
N SER A 60 18.42 -2.97 -22.85
CA SER A 60 18.90 -1.59 -22.80
C SER A 60 17.91 -0.57 -23.36
N VAL A 61 17.74 0.56 -22.66
CA VAL A 61 17.13 1.79 -23.16
C VAL A 61 18.25 2.80 -23.41
N ARG A 62 18.46 3.18 -24.66
CA ARG A 62 19.44 4.24 -25.01
C ARG A 62 18.79 5.60 -24.82
N LEU A 63 19.39 6.41 -23.96
CA LEU A 63 19.07 7.83 -23.81
C LEU A 63 20.11 8.65 -24.57
N THR A 64 19.69 9.60 -25.41
CA THR A 64 20.66 10.51 -26.03
C THR A 64 21.06 11.62 -25.05
N PRO A 65 22.24 12.22 -25.17
CA PRO A 65 22.72 13.24 -24.22
C PRO A 65 21.84 14.49 -24.15
N ASP A 66 21.04 14.73 -25.19
CA ASP A 66 20.07 15.81 -25.27
C ASP A 66 18.75 15.48 -24.53
N ASP A 67 18.50 14.21 -24.19
CA ASP A 67 17.33 13.73 -23.43
C ASP A 67 17.58 13.70 -21.90
N LEU A 68 18.81 13.97 -21.45
CA LEU A 68 19.19 13.88 -20.03
C LEU A 68 19.11 15.27 -19.37
N PRO A 69 18.20 15.49 -18.39
CA PRO A 69 18.27 16.70 -17.58
C PRO A 69 19.65 16.78 -16.88
N SER A 70 20.14 18.01 -16.71
CA SER A 70 21.38 18.31 -15.99
C SER A 70 21.40 17.59 -14.62
N PRO A 71 22.57 17.12 -14.14
CA PRO A 71 22.71 16.39 -12.87
C PRO A 71 22.23 17.17 -11.62
N TRP A 72 21.89 18.45 -11.76
CA TRP A 72 21.36 19.31 -10.70
C TRP A 72 20.12 20.09 -11.14
N THR A 73 19.33 19.56 -12.07
CA THR A 73 18.05 20.18 -12.41
C THR A 73 17.14 20.06 -11.19
N ASP A 74 16.60 21.19 -10.72
CA ASP A 74 15.57 21.18 -9.68
C ASP A 74 14.50 20.15 -10.10
N PRO A 75 14.10 19.21 -9.24
CA PRO A 75 13.01 18.27 -9.55
C PRO A 75 11.75 18.97 -10.08
N ALA A 76 11.57 20.28 -9.80
CA ALA A 76 10.51 21.11 -10.36
C ALA A 76 10.69 21.50 -11.84
N GLU A 77 11.92 21.59 -12.36
CA GLU A 77 12.22 22.04 -13.74
C GLU A 77 12.25 20.89 -14.76
N ALA A 78 12.44 19.63 -14.33
CA ALA A 78 12.39 18.45 -15.21
C ALA A 78 10.95 18.01 -15.60
N LEU A 79 9.93 18.78 -15.19
CA LEU A 79 8.51 18.43 -15.27
C LEU A 79 7.83 19.17 -16.43
N SER A 80 7.89 18.67 -17.68
CA SER A 80 6.93 19.18 -18.70
C SER A 80 6.59 18.29 -19.90
N ASP A 81 7.23 17.14 -20.14
CA ASP A 81 7.03 16.43 -21.42
C ASP A 81 6.91 14.89 -21.34
N GLY A 82 6.87 14.28 -20.14
CA GLY A 82 6.87 12.82 -20.01
C GLY A 82 8.25 12.18 -20.20
N SER A 83 9.33 12.97 -20.11
CA SER A 83 10.72 12.52 -20.16
C SER A 83 11.11 11.57 -19.03
N ILE A 84 12.10 10.71 -19.33
CA ILE A 84 12.79 9.87 -18.34
C ILE A 84 13.63 10.80 -17.45
N THR A 85 13.37 10.82 -16.15
CA THR A 85 14.22 11.59 -15.22
C THR A 85 15.32 10.70 -14.66
N VAL A 86 16.58 11.03 -14.97
CA VAL A 86 17.75 10.29 -14.48
C VAL A 86 18.29 10.95 -13.23
N TYR A 87 18.26 10.22 -12.12
CA TYR A 87 18.85 10.59 -10.85
C TYR A 87 20.23 9.96 -10.73
N ARG A 88 21.24 10.76 -10.45
CA ARG A 88 22.56 10.24 -10.08
C ARG A 88 22.71 10.28 -8.56
N LEU A 89 22.46 9.15 -7.90
CA LEU A 89 22.69 9.03 -6.46
C LEU A 89 24.15 8.64 -6.21
N GLU A 90 25.10 9.57 -6.39
CA GLU A 90 26.49 9.36 -5.92
C GLU A 90 26.52 9.22 -4.39
N SER A 91 25.58 9.87 -3.70
CA SER A 91 25.21 9.65 -2.31
C SER A 91 23.76 10.06 -2.09
N ILE A 92 22.98 9.28 -1.33
CA ILE A 92 21.66 9.73 -0.88
C ILE A 92 21.85 10.87 0.13
N PRO A 93 21.24 12.06 -0.12
CA PRO A 93 21.37 13.24 0.75
C PRO A 93 20.78 12.96 2.13
N ASP A 94 20.62 13.99 2.97
CA ASP A 94 19.88 13.83 4.22
C ASP A 94 18.56 13.08 4.00
N ALA A 95 18.23 12.11 4.87
CA ALA A 95 17.11 11.20 4.65
C ALA A 95 15.76 11.94 4.54
N ARG A 96 15.62 13.10 5.19
CA ARG A 96 14.42 13.94 5.11
C ARG A 96 14.33 14.63 3.76
N GLU A 97 15.43 15.22 3.30
CA GLU A 97 15.52 15.81 1.96
C GLU A 97 15.20 14.77 0.89
N PHE A 98 15.75 13.56 1.02
CA PHE A 98 15.44 12.47 0.10
C PHE A 98 13.95 12.07 0.11
N ALA A 99 13.31 12.02 1.28
CA ALA A 99 11.87 11.73 1.38
C ALA A 99 11.00 12.81 0.72
N GLU A 100 11.39 14.08 0.81
CA GLU A 100 10.73 15.19 0.09
C GLU A 100 10.89 15.03 -1.42
N VAL A 101 12.10 14.69 -1.87
CA VAL A 101 12.42 14.42 -3.26
C VAL A 101 11.57 13.27 -3.79
N VAL A 102 11.51 12.11 -3.11
CA VAL A 102 10.63 11.00 -3.47
C VAL A 102 9.17 11.44 -3.56
N SER A 103 8.69 12.24 -2.60
CA SER A 103 7.31 12.72 -2.57
C SER A 103 6.95 13.62 -3.76
N LYS A 104 7.91 14.42 -4.26
CA LYS A 104 7.75 15.26 -5.44
C LYS A 104 7.82 14.41 -6.71
N ILE A 105 8.84 13.56 -6.81
CA ILE A 105 9.13 12.73 -7.98
C ILE A 105 8.00 11.76 -8.29
N ARG A 106 7.39 11.14 -7.28
CA ARG A 106 6.29 10.20 -7.54
C ARG A 106 5.03 10.88 -8.10
N ARG A 107 4.88 12.20 -7.96
CA ARG A 107 3.75 12.96 -8.52
C ARG A 107 3.91 13.25 -10.01
N SER A 108 5.13 13.18 -10.56
CA SER A 108 5.41 13.61 -11.94
C SER A 108 4.89 12.69 -13.04
N GLY A 109 4.52 11.44 -12.70
CA GLY A 109 4.13 10.43 -13.71
C GLY A 109 5.27 9.88 -14.60
N SER A 110 6.47 10.46 -14.54
CA SER A 110 7.64 10.06 -15.35
C SER A 110 8.21 8.69 -14.97
N VAL A 111 8.82 8.02 -15.96
CA VAL A 111 9.74 6.88 -15.74
C VAL A 111 11.00 7.41 -15.06
N ARG A 112 11.38 6.80 -13.94
CA ARG A 112 12.49 7.27 -13.10
C ARG A 112 13.66 6.32 -13.19
N ALA A 113 14.79 6.88 -13.55
CA ALA A 113 16.03 6.17 -13.70
C ALA A 113 17.00 6.55 -12.60
N VAL A 114 17.78 5.59 -12.11
CA VAL A 114 18.78 5.87 -11.09
C VAL A 114 20.05 5.07 -11.28
N THR A 115 21.19 5.74 -11.13
CA THR A 115 22.48 5.07 -10.98
C THR A 115 22.67 4.73 -9.50
N VAL A 116 22.82 3.44 -9.19
CA VAL A 116 23.11 2.99 -7.82
C VAL A 116 24.57 2.64 -7.68
N ARG A 117 25.18 3.11 -6.59
CA ARG A 117 26.52 2.65 -6.23
C ARG A 117 26.44 1.25 -5.68
N ASP A 118 25.70 1.04 -4.61
CA ASP A 118 25.67 -0.24 -3.89
C ASP A 118 24.35 -1.01 -4.17
N PRO A 119 24.41 -2.31 -4.48
CA PRO A 119 23.25 -3.10 -4.91
C PRO A 119 22.14 -3.18 -3.87
N GLU A 120 22.45 -3.10 -2.58
CA GLU A 120 21.46 -3.14 -1.50
C GLU A 120 20.45 -2.00 -1.56
N TRP A 121 20.74 -0.91 -2.29
CA TRP A 121 19.81 0.20 -2.47
C TRP A 121 18.68 -0.12 -3.44
N ILE A 122 18.87 -1.08 -4.36
CA ILE A 122 17.92 -1.37 -5.43
C ILE A 122 16.51 -1.68 -4.90
N PRO A 123 16.31 -2.57 -3.91
CA PRO A 123 14.97 -2.88 -3.41
C PRO A 123 14.25 -1.67 -2.84
N LEU A 124 14.95 -0.85 -2.03
CA LEU A 124 14.37 0.35 -1.42
C LEU A 124 14.00 1.38 -2.49
N LEU A 125 14.88 1.65 -3.44
CA LEU A 125 14.61 2.61 -4.51
C LEU A 125 13.45 2.13 -5.39
N PHE A 126 13.38 0.84 -5.72
CA PHE A 126 12.24 0.29 -6.44
C PHE A 126 10.93 0.50 -5.67
N TYR A 127 10.93 0.21 -4.38
CA TYR A 127 9.78 0.45 -3.50
C TYR A 127 9.37 1.94 -3.42
N LEU A 128 10.35 2.84 -3.42
CA LEU A 128 10.14 4.28 -3.47
C LEU A 128 9.71 4.78 -4.86
N GLY A 129 9.65 3.91 -5.87
CA GLY A 129 9.05 4.17 -7.17
C GLY A 129 10.03 4.54 -8.26
N PHE A 130 11.31 4.15 -8.13
CA PHE A 130 12.29 4.20 -9.21
C PHE A 130 12.13 2.96 -10.12
N ASP A 131 12.18 3.17 -11.44
CA ASP A 131 11.77 2.18 -12.44
C ASP A 131 12.98 1.57 -13.18
N LEU A 132 14.02 2.36 -13.46
CA LEU A 132 15.20 1.93 -14.23
C LEU A 132 16.47 2.05 -13.40
N PHE A 133 17.35 1.04 -13.54
CA PHE A 133 18.64 0.98 -12.86
C PHE A 133 19.78 0.85 -13.87
N ASP A 134 20.94 1.40 -13.54
CA ASP A 134 22.12 1.37 -14.40
C ASP A 134 22.86 0.02 -14.32
N ALA A 135 23.15 -0.58 -15.47
CA ALA A 135 23.93 -1.81 -15.61
C ALA A 135 25.43 -1.61 -15.33
N ALA A 136 25.92 -0.37 -15.33
CA ALA A 136 27.31 -0.04 -14.98
C ALA A 136 27.71 -0.49 -13.58
N LEU A 137 26.74 -0.81 -12.72
CA LEU A 137 26.96 -1.48 -11.44
C LEU A 137 27.80 -2.75 -11.60
N CYS A 138 27.49 -3.61 -12.58
CA CYS A 138 28.22 -4.86 -12.81
C CYS A 138 29.69 -4.61 -13.16
N LEU A 139 29.94 -3.63 -14.04
CA LEU A 139 31.29 -3.25 -14.41
C LEU A 139 32.10 -2.75 -13.22
N ARG A 140 31.50 -1.87 -12.40
CA ARG A 140 32.15 -1.33 -11.21
C ARG A 140 32.52 -2.45 -10.23
N LEU A 141 31.57 -3.33 -9.92
CA LEU A 141 31.81 -4.48 -9.02
C LEU A 141 32.95 -5.35 -9.54
N THR A 142 32.95 -5.68 -10.84
CA THR A 142 34.03 -6.45 -11.47
C THR A 142 35.39 -5.77 -11.35
N LEU A 143 35.47 -4.44 -11.52
CA LEU A 143 36.73 -3.69 -11.41
C LEU A 143 37.24 -3.59 -9.97
N GLU A 144 36.35 -3.71 -8.99
CA GLU A 144 36.66 -3.74 -7.56
C GLU A 144 36.84 -5.18 -7.02
N ASP A 145 36.91 -6.17 -7.91
CA ASP A 145 37.00 -7.60 -7.61
C ASP A 145 35.90 -8.04 -6.61
N GLN A 146 34.68 -7.55 -6.85
CA GLN A 146 33.46 -7.87 -6.09
C GLN A 146 32.50 -8.73 -6.93
N LEU A 147 31.94 -9.75 -6.30
CA LEU A 147 30.84 -10.57 -6.80
C LEU A 147 29.52 -10.13 -6.17
N LEU A 148 28.50 -9.85 -6.99
CA LEU A 148 27.12 -9.63 -6.56
C LEU A 148 26.47 -10.96 -6.17
N LEU A 149 25.69 -10.98 -5.10
CA LEU A 149 24.87 -12.12 -4.69
C LEU A 149 23.38 -11.84 -4.90
N ASP A 150 22.58 -12.90 -4.98
CA ASP A 150 21.13 -12.88 -5.24
C ASP A 150 20.29 -12.20 -4.14
N ASP A 151 20.91 -11.89 -3.00
CA ASP A 151 20.34 -11.17 -1.88
C ASP A 151 20.74 -9.69 -1.86
N PHE A 152 21.31 -9.15 -2.95
CA PHE A 152 21.80 -7.78 -3.07
C PHE A 152 23.04 -7.44 -2.23
N SER A 153 23.72 -8.41 -1.63
CA SER A 153 25.05 -8.18 -1.03
C SER A 153 26.19 -8.41 -2.02
N THR A 154 27.41 -8.07 -1.61
CA THR A 154 28.62 -8.34 -2.39
C THR A 154 29.64 -9.13 -1.58
N GLU A 155 30.45 -9.92 -2.28
CA GLU A 155 31.57 -10.67 -1.72
C GLU A 155 32.85 -10.33 -2.49
N THR A 156 33.96 -10.10 -1.78
CA THR A 156 35.27 -9.93 -2.41
C THR A 156 35.75 -11.27 -2.95
N VAL A 157 36.14 -11.31 -4.22
CA VAL A 157 36.63 -12.51 -4.89
C VAL A 157 38.02 -12.28 -5.46
N GLU A 158 38.86 -13.30 -5.45
CA GLU A 158 40.12 -13.29 -6.19
C GLU A 158 39.87 -13.85 -7.58
N THR A 159 39.98 -13.02 -8.62
CA THR A 159 39.88 -13.46 -10.01
C THR A 159 41.00 -12.84 -10.86
N GLU A 160 41.53 -13.63 -11.78
CA GLU A 160 42.40 -13.13 -12.85
C GLU A 160 41.59 -12.90 -14.15
N ASP A 161 40.37 -13.44 -14.24
CA ASP A 161 39.44 -13.29 -15.37
C ASP A 161 38.29 -12.36 -14.99
N ARG A 162 38.43 -11.09 -15.39
CA ARG A 162 37.43 -10.05 -15.16
C ARG A 162 36.24 -10.16 -16.12
N GLU A 163 36.40 -10.77 -17.29
CA GLU A 163 35.27 -10.97 -18.20
C GLU A 163 34.32 -12.03 -17.65
N GLU A 164 34.85 -13.12 -17.10
CA GLU A 164 34.05 -14.13 -16.41
C GLU A 164 33.34 -13.54 -15.19
N LEU A 165 34.05 -12.77 -14.36
CA LEU A 165 33.41 -12.08 -13.22
C LEU A 165 32.32 -11.09 -13.67
N LEU A 166 32.51 -10.38 -14.78
CA LEU A 166 31.47 -9.50 -15.34
C LEU A 166 30.23 -10.29 -15.78
N ARG A 167 30.40 -11.43 -16.46
CA ARG A 167 29.28 -12.30 -16.87
C ARG A 167 28.54 -12.87 -15.66
N GLU A 168 29.27 -13.23 -14.61
CA GLU A 168 28.67 -13.71 -13.36
C GLU A 168 27.91 -12.57 -12.65
N ASN A 169 28.53 -11.39 -12.47
CA ASN A 169 27.87 -10.21 -11.90
C ASN A 169 26.61 -9.81 -12.67
N TRP A 170 26.64 -9.90 -14.00
CA TRP A 170 25.47 -9.68 -14.84
C TRP A 170 24.37 -10.69 -14.55
N THR A 171 24.72 -11.98 -14.48
CA THR A 171 23.79 -13.08 -14.17
C THR A 171 23.15 -12.90 -12.78
N GLN A 172 23.94 -12.54 -11.78
CA GLN A 172 23.48 -12.29 -10.41
C GLN A 172 22.55 -11.07 -10.33
N LEU A 173 22.82 -10.02 -11.13
CA LEU A 173 21.92 -8.87 -11.24
C LEU A 173 20.57 -9.27 -11.84
N GLN A 174 20.55 -10.15 -12.85
CA GLN A 174 19.30 -10.68 -13.39
C GLN A 174 18.51 -11.47 -12.31
N PHE A 175 19.17 -12.29 -11.50
CA PHE A 175 18.51 -12.98 -10.38
C PHE A 175 17.95 -12.02 -9.33
N CYS A 176 18.71 -10.98 -8.97
CA CYS A 176 18.23 -9.91 -8.10
C CYS A 176 16.94 -9.26 -8.64
N LEU A 177 16.89 -8.94 -9.93
CA LEU A 177 15.70 -8.36 -10.55
C LEU A 177 14.53 -9.34 -10.62
N LEU A 178 14.76 -10.62 -10.91
CA LEU A 178 13.72 -11.65 -10.86
C LEU A 178 13.12 -11.75 -9.45
N ARG A 179 13.96 -11.66 -8.41
CA ARG A 179 13.52 -11.64 -7.01
C ARG A 179 12.65 -10.43 -6.71
N LEU A 180 13.00 -9.25 -7.20
CA LEU A 180 12.17 -8.04 -7.06
C LEU A 180 10.83 -8.18 -7.77
N ARG A 181 10.84 -8.69 -9.00
CA ARG A 181 9.62 -8.93 -9.78
C ARG A 181 8.70 -9.90 -9.06
N GLU A 182 9.24 -10.99 -8.54
CA GLU A 182 8.48 -11.97 -7.77
C GLU A 182 7.90 -11.35 -6.50
N ALA A 183 8.71 -10.57 -5.77
CA ALA A 183 8.24 -9.86 -4.58
C ALA A 183 7.11 -8.86 -4.89
N ILE A 184 7.13 -8.20 -6.05
CA ILE A 184 6.02 -7.35 -6.48
C ILE A 184 4.78 -8.19 -6.81
N ARG A 185 4.95 -9.28 -7.56
CA ARG A 185 3.87 -10.19 -7.97
C ARG A 185 3.14 -10.78 -6.77
N GLU A 186 3.88 -11.19 -5.75
CA GLU A 186 3.34 -11.73 -4.49
C GLU A 186 2.85 -10.62 -3.53
N GLY A 187 3.20 -9.36 -3.80
CA GLY A 187 2.95 -8.22 -2.92
C GLY A 187 3.87 -8.17 -1.69
N THR A 188 4.98 -8.88 -1.70
CA THR A 188 5.98 -8.99 -0.62
C THR A 188 7.18 -8.04 -0.79
N LEU A 189 7.10 -7.06 -1.70
CA LEU A 189 8.19 -6.08 -1.94
C LEU A 189 8.61 -5.36 -0.64
N ARG A 190 7.66 -5.02 0.22
CA ARG A 190 7.97 -4.35 1.50
C ARG A 190 8.80 -5.26 2.40
N GLU A 191 8.47 -6.54 2.48
CA GLU A 191 9.21 -7.55 3.25
C GLU A 191 10.64 -7.73 2.72
N LEU A 192 10.83 -7.69 1.40
CA LEU A 192 12.17 -7.71 0.79
C LEU A 192 12.98 -6.45 1.15
N VAL A 193 12.35 -5.27 1.14
CA VAL A 193 13.01 -4.03 1.58
C VAL A 193 13.40 -4.08 3.05
N GLU A 194 12.51 -4.59 3.92
CA GLU A 194 12.78 -4.70 5.34
C GLU A 194 13.89 -5.72 5.65
N SER A 195 13.99 -6.82 4.89
CA SER A 195 15.08 -7.79 5.07
C SER A 195 16.44 -7.18 4.72
N VAL A 196 16.51 -6.36 3.67
CA VAL A 196 17.72 -5.61 3.31
C VAL A 196 18.01 -4.52 4.34
N ALA A 197 17.00 -3.75 4.75
CA ALA A 197 17.16 -2.71 5.77
C ALA A 197 17.69 -3.26 7.10
N ALA A 198 17.33 -4.49 7.48
CA ALA A 198 17.78 -5.12 8.72
C ALA A 198 19.31 -5.27 8.83
N ARG A 199 20.02 -5.33 7.69
CA ARG A 199 21.49 -5.47 7.62
C ARG A 199 22.23 -4.18 7.21
N HIS A 200 21.52 -3.14 6.76
CA HIS A 200 22.12 -1.87 6.32
C HIS A 200 21.52 -0.66 7.07
N PRO A 201 22.25 -0.06 8.05
CA PRO A 201 21.73 1.03 8.88
C PRO A 201 21.22 2.24 8.10
N ARG A 202 21.91 2.61 7.02
CA ARG A 202 21.56 3.78 6.20
C ARG A 202 20.28 3.56 5.39
N ILE A 203 20.04 2.33 4.91
CA ILE A 203 18.78 1.95 4.25
C ILE A 203 17.63 1.97 5.26
N ALA A 204 17.84 1.41 6.46
CA ALA A 204 16.86 1.44 7.53
C ALA A 204 16.50 2.88 7.95
N GLU A 205 17.47 3.78 8.02
CA GLU A 205 17.26 5.20 8.28
C GLU A 205 16.36 5.84 7.21
N VAL A 206 16.72 5.70 5.93
CA VAL A 206 15.97 6.28 4.81
C VAL A 206 14.55 5.72 4.76
N LEU A 207 14.37 4.41 4.91
CA LEU A 207 13.07 3.76 4.95
C LEU A 207 12.18 4.37 6.05
N ARG A 208 12.71 4.47 7.29
CA ARG A 208 11.99 5.05 8.43
C ARG A 208 11.60 6.51 8.21
N VAL A 209 12.47 7.30 7.60
CA VAL A 209 12.16 8.71 7.31
C VAL A 209 11.10 8.81 6.20
N CYS A 210 11.24 8.07 5.11
CA CYS A 210 10.23 8.01 4.04
C CYS A 210 8.85 7.58 4.56
N ASP A 211 8.79 6.60 5.46
CA ASP A 211 7.56 6.15 6.11
C ASP A 211 6.93 7.24 6.99
N ARG A 212 7.74 7.88 7.84
CA ARG A 212 7.30 8.97 8.72
C ARG A 212 6.77 10.17 7.94
N GLU A 213 7.47 10.56 6.88
CA GLU A 213 7.06 11.64 5.97
C GLU A 213 5.95 11.19 5.00
N ARG A 214 5.48 9.94 5.10
CA ARG A 214 4.39 9.37 4.30
C ARG A 214 4.65 9.46 2.79
N ALA A 215 5.91 9.37 2.38
CA ALA A 215 6.34 9.63 0.99
C ALA A 215 5.61 8.73 -0.02
N VAL A 216 5.28 7.50 0.38
CA VAL A 216 4.57 6.54 -0.48
C VAL A 216 3.15 6.18 0.01
N ALA A 217 2.67 6.78 1.11
CA ALA A 217 1.36 6.45 1.70
C ALA A 217 0.19 6.64 0.74
N ARG A 218 0.35 7.55 -0.23
CA ARG A 218 -0.64 7.81 -1.27
C ARG A 218 -0.81 6.67 -2.29
N TYR A 219 0.11 5.72 -2.33
CA TYR A 219 0.08 4.61 -3.31
C TYR A 219 -0.42 3.30 -2.69
N VAL A 220 -0.86 3.33 -1.42
CA VAL A 220 -1.45 2.15 -0.77
C VAL A 220 -2.73 1.74 -1.51
N ASN A 221 -2.71 0.50 -2.01
CA ASN A 221 -3.88 -0.14 -2.62
C ASN A 221 -4.79 -0.71 -1.53
N LEU A 222 -5.96 -0.10 -1.33
CA LEU A 222 -6.95 -0.58 -0.34
C LEU A 222 -7.70 -1.83 -0.79
N ASN A 223 -7.70 -2.14 -2.09
CA ASN A 223 -8.30 -3.36 -2.65
C ASN A 223 -7.31 -4.53 -2.67
N ARG A 224 -6.17 -4.39 -1.99
CA ARG A 224 -5.18 -5.45 -1.83
C ARG A 224 -5.76 -6.63 -1.04
N ASN A 225 -5.57 -7.83 -1.57
CA ASN A 225 -6.00 -9.10 -0.96
C ASN A 225 -4.85 -9.99 -0.49
N THR A 226 -3.60 -9.55 -0.67
CA THR A 226 -2.41 -10.27 -0.20
C THR A 226 -2.08 -9.91 1.24
N GLN A 227 -1.58 -10.89 1.97
CA GLN A 227 -1.25 -10.73 3.37
C GLN A 227 -0.03 -9.82 3.54
N ILE A 228 -0.04 -8.93 4.54
CA ILE A 228 1.15 -8.15 4.95
C ILE A 228 1.76 -8.77 6.19
N ALA A 229 3.06 -9.03 6.19
CA ALA A 229 3.75 -9.60 7.33
C ALA A 229 4.22 -8.47 8.27
N CYS A 230 3.55 -8.28 9.40
CA CYS A 230 3.97 -7.31 10.42
C CYS A 230 4.93 -8.00 11.39
N ALA A 231 6.16 -8.27 10.93
CA ALA A 231 7.13 -9.10 11.66
C ALA A 231 8.12 -8.29 12.52
N THR A 232 8.31 -7.01 12.23
CA THR A 232 9.31 -6.14 12.88
C THR A 232 8.69 -4.80 13.28
N ASP A 233 9.40 -4.02 14.11
CA ASP A 233 8.97 -2.67 14.50
C ASP A 233 8.82 -1.70 13.31
N LEU A 234 9.48 -1.98 12.17
CA LEU A 234 9.26 -1.20 10.93
C LEU A 234 7.81 -1.30 10.43
N SER A 235 7.06 -2.29 10.90
CA SER A 235 5.65 -2.49 10.53
C SER A 235 4.75 -1.40 11.09
N PHE A 236 5.12 -0.75 12.19
CA PHE A 236 4.30 0.29 12.83
C PHE A 236 4.07 1.51 11.94
N ASP A 237 5.07 1.83 11.13
CA ASP A 237 5.07 3.02 10.29
C ASP A 237 4.90 2.66 8.80
N ARG A 238 4.63 1.38 8.49
CA ARG A 238 4.28 0.94 7.12
C ARG A 238 3.15 1.82 6.55
N PRO A 239 3.23 2.19 5.26
CA PRO A 239 2.18 2.95 4.58
C PRO A 239 0.77 2.40 4.78
N GLU A 240 0.59 1.09 4.73
CA GLU A 240 -0.69 0.41 4.92
C GLU A 240 -1.26 0.64 6.33
N VAL A 241 -0.39 0.60 7.35
CA VAL A 241 -0.76 0.81 8.76
C VAL A 241 -1.06 2.29 9.00
N THR A 242 -0.22 3.19 8.51
CA THR A 242 -0.44 4.63 8.70
C THR A 242 -1.63 5.17 7.91
N GLU A 243 -2.01 4.54 6.79
CA GLU A 243 -3.29 4.82 6.12
C GLU A 243 -4.48 4.22 6.84
N TRP A 244 -4.37 3.00 7.37
CA TRP A 244 -5.39 2.42 8.23
C TRP A 244 -5.70 3.35 9.40
N LEU A 245 -4.68 3.74 10.17
CA LEU A 245 -4.81 4.61 11.34
C LEU A 245 -5.44 5.96 10.99
N ARG A 246 -5.12 6.52 9.82
CA ARG A 246 -5.71 7.79 9.36
C ARG A 246 -7.19 7.65 9.03
N ARG A 247 -7.58 6.55 8.38
CA ARG A 247 -8.94 6.31 7.88
C ARG A 247 -9.89 5.81 8.95
N VAL A 248 -9.43 4.89 9.80
CA VAL A 248 -10.25 4.29 10.87
C VAL A 248 -10.65 5.33 11.94
N ARG A 249 -9.90 6.43 12.10
CA ARG A 249 -10.28 7.58 12.94
C ARG A 249 -11.59 8.27 12.53
N ARG A 250 -12.08 7.99 11.32
CA ARG A 250 -13.36 8.49 10.80
C ARG A 250 -14.52 7.56 11.13
N TYR A 251 -14.25 6.42 11.76
CA TYR A 251 -15.31 5.50 12.17
C TYR A 251 -16.12 6.12 13.31
N GLU A 252 -17.43 5.98 13.20
CA GLU A 252 -18.41 6.39 14.22
C GLU A 252 -19.25 5.16 14.57
N PRO A 253 -19.42 4.84 15.86
CA PRO A 253 -20.38 3.81 16.28
C PRO A 253 -21.81 4.17 15.82
N PRO A 254 -22.68 3.17 15.58
CA PRO A 254 -24.10 3.41 15.33
C PRO A 254 -24.79 4.19 16.48
N ASP A 255 -25.80 5.00 16.16
CA ASP A 255 -26.50 5.86 17.13
C ASP A 255 -27.21 5.09 18.26
N TRP A 256 -27.58 3.83 18.00
CA TRP A 256 -28.22 2.96 19.00
C TRP A 256 -27.22 2.34 19.98
N VAL A 257 -25.91 2.54 19.81
CA VAL A 257 -24.89 1.98 20.69
C VAL A 257 -24.79 2.75 22.00
N GLU A 258 -24.88 2.03 23.11
CA GLU A 258 -24.80 2.57 24.46
C GLU A 258 -23.47 2.25 25.17
N ALA A 259 -22.70 1.27 24.67
CA ALA A 259 -21.38 0.93 25.20
C ALA A 259 -20.49 0.26 24.14
N VAL A 260 -19.17 0.29 24.34
CA VAL A 260 -18.20 -0.36 23.45
C VAL A 260 -17.51 -1.52 24.15
N VAL A 261 -17.48 -2.68 23.50
CA VAL A 261 -16.78 -3.87 23.99
C VAL A 261 -15.42 -4.00 23.31
N LEU A 262 -14.35 -3.87 24.08
CA LEU A 262 -13.00 -4.12 23.61
C LEU A 262 -12.69 -5.62 23.67
N LEU A 263 -12.24 -6.16 22.55
CA LEU A 263 -11.95 -7.58 22.36
C LEU A 263 -10.47 -7.77 22.01
N PRO A 264 -9.84 -8.89 22.39
CA PRO A 264 -8.53 -9.24 21.85
C PRO A 264 -8.64 -9.56 20.36
N CYS A 265 -7.53 -9.47 19.63
CA CYS A 265 -7.49 -9.96 18.26
C CYS A 265 -7.52 -11.50 18.18
N SER A 266 -7.64 -12.04 16.97
CA SER A 266 -7.49 -13.49 16.74
C SER A 266 -6.72 -13.77 15.45
N ALA A 267 -6.05 -14.92 15.40
CA ALA A 267 -5.26 -15.34 14.24
C ALA A 267 -6.13 -15.50 12.98
N ARG A 268 -7.36 -16.00 13.14
CA ARG A 268 -8.29 -16.17 12.01
C ARG A 268 -9.04 -14.86 11.72
N LYS A 269 -8.81 -14.30 10.54
CA LYS A 269 -9.49 -13.11 10.01
C LYS A 269 -10.46 -13.46 8.87
N PRO A 270 -11.53 -12.67 8.64
CA PRO A 270 -12.06 -11.65 9.56
C PRO A 270 -12.45 -12.26 10.91
N TYR A 271 -12.29 -11.51 11.99
CA TYR A 271 -12.30 -12.04 13.35
C TYR A 271 -13.62 -12.71 13.73
N SER A 272 -14.76 -12.24 13.18
CA SER A 272 -16.07 -12.87 13.33
C SER A 272 -16.14 -14.35 12.92
N ARG A 273 -15.19 -14.84 12.12
CA ARG A 273 -15.10 -16.26 11.74
C ARG A 273 -14.37 -17.11 12.77
N SER A 274 -13.62 -16.51 13.68
CA SER A 274 -12.89 -17.23 14.73
C SER A 274 -13.86 -17.90 15.72
N PRO A 275 -13.52 -19.06 16.30
CA PRO A 275 -14.36 -19.71 17.31
C PRO A 275 -14.60 -18.84 18.55
N THR A 276 -13.58 -18.08 18.98
CA THR A 276 -13.64 -17.19 20.15
C THR A 276 -14.65 -16.07 19.93
N HIS A 277 -14.50 -15.30 18.85
CA HIS A 277 -15.43 -14.20 18.57
C HIS A 277 -16.85 -14.71 18.34
N ARG A 278 -17.05 -15.85 17.67
CA ARG A 278 -18.39 -16.45 17.52
C ARG A 278 -19.09 -16.76 18.85
N ARG A 279 -18.34 -17.04 19.93
CA ARG A 279 -18.94 -17.25 21.26
C ARG A 279 -19.32 -15.93 21.92
N ILE A 280 -18.46 -14.93 21.82
CA ILE A 280 -18.68 -13.58 22.36
C ILE A 280 -19.87 -12.91 21.65
N MET A 281 -19.91 -13.00 20.32
CA MET A 281 -20.96 -12.43 19.46
C MET A 281 -22.36 -13.00 19.77
N ARG A 282 -22.47 -14.24 20.26
CA ARG A 282 -23.75 -14.80 20.72
C ARG A 282 -24.34 -14.06 21.92
N ILE A 283 -23.53 -13.28 22.62
CA ILE A 283 -23.93 -12.46 23.76
C ILE A 283 -24.13 -11.03 23.31
N THR A 284 -23.08 -10.39 22.78
CA THR A 284 -23.07 -8.97 22.41
C THR A 284 -24.13 -8.59 21.38
N TRP A 285 -24.51 -9.49 20.46
CA TRP A 285 -25.61 -9.23 19.50
C TRP A 285 -26.99 -9.02 20.13
N ASN A 286 -27.16 -9.32 21.41
CA ASN A 286 -28.42 -9.07 22.12
C ASN A 286 -28.40 -7.76 22.92
N PHE A 287 -27.34 -6.94 22.78
CA PHE A 287 -27.16 -5.70 23.51
C PHE A 287 -26.80 -4.56 22.56
N PRO A 288 -27.17 -3.30 22.88
CA PRO A 288 -26.84 -2.12 22.09
C PRO A 288 -25.36 -1.76 22.24
N VAL A 289 -24.47 -2.59 21.70
CA VAL A 289 -23.02 -2.41 21.79
C VAL A 289 -22.32 -2.47 20.45
N ASP A 290 -21.23 -1.72 20.33
CA ASP A 290 -20.24 -1.92 19.28
C ASP A 290 -19.06 -2.77 19.78
N GLU A 291 -18.35 -3.39 18.86
CA GLU A 291 -17.20 -4.24 19.15
C GLU A 291 -15.95 -3.71 18.47
N ILE A 292 -14.89 -3.50 19.25
CA ILE A 292 -13.59 -3.05 18.74
C ILE A 292 -12.52 -4.07 19.13
N MET A 293 -11.81 -4.61 18.14
CA MET A 293 -10.69 -5.49 18.36
C MET A 293 -9.42 -4.68 18.59
N ILE A 294 -8.79 -4.84 19.75
CA ILE A 294 -7.46 -4.32 20.05
C ILE A 294 -6.44 -5.17 19.29
N THR A 295 -5.56 -4.54 18.50
CA THR A 295 -4.51 -5.27 17.79
C THR A 295 -3.31 -4.41 17.44
N SER A 296 -2.19 -5.04 17.14
CA SER A 296 -0.95 -4.40 16.70
C SER A 296 -0.57 -4.95 15.32
N PRO A 297 -0.06 -4.12 14.39
CA PRO A 297 0.23 -2.68 14.54
C PRO A 297 -0.96 -1.75 14.27
N LEU A 298 -2.14 -2.29 13.94
CA LEU A 298 -3.30 -1.49 13.50
C LEU A 298 -3.98 -0.67 14.61
N GLY A 299 -3.60 -0.87 15.87
CA GLY A 299 -4.18 -0.24 17.06
C GLY A 299 -5.54 -0.83 17.43
N ALA A 300 -6.53 -0.56 16.58
CA ALA A 300 -7.92 -0.94 16.81
C ALA A 300 -8.65 -1.23 15.49
N VAL A 301 -9.55 -2.20 15.53
CA VAL A 301 -10.40 -2.58 14.39
C VAL A 301 -11.86 -2.65 14.83
N PRO A 302 -12.70 -1.68 14.46
CA PRO A 302 -14.15 -1.79 14.62
C PRO A 302 -14.70 -2.99 13.84
N ARG A 303 -15.65 -3.72 14.42
CA ARG A 303 -16.24 -4.93 13.82
C ARG A 303 -16.79 -4.67 12.42
N ALA A 304 -17.41 -3.51 12.19
CA ALA A 304 -17.94 -3.14 10.89
C ALA A 304 -16.86 -3.05 9.78
N LEU A 305 -15.59 -2.81 10.16
CA LEU A 305 -14.46 -2.66 9.24
C LEU A 305 -13.55 -3.90 9.18
N GLU A 306 -13.85 -4.98 9.90
CA GLU A 306 -12.94 -6.15 10.05
C GLU A 306 -12.59 -6.86 8.73
N ARG A 307 -13.35 -6.60 7.66
CA ARG A 307 -13.18 -7.20 6.33
C ARG A 307 -12.31 -6.35 5.40
N THR A 308 -12.06 -5.10 5.76
CA THR A 308 -11.30 -4.16 4.93
C THR A 308 -9.80 -4.40 5.07
N PHE A 309 -9.04 -4.06 4.02
CA PHE A 309 -7.58 -4.07 4.09
C PHE A 309 -7.07 -2.89 4.94
N PRO A 310 -6.02 -3.07 5.77
CA PRO A 310 -5.29 -4.31 6.04
C PRO A 310 -5.86 -5.17 7.18
N ALA A 311 -6.96 -4.79 7.84
CA ALA A 311 -7.51 -5.51 9.00
C ALA A 311 -7.80 -7.00 8.75
N ALA A 312 -8.27 -7.35 7.55
CA ALA A 312 -8.49 -8.75 7.17
C ALA A 312 -7.21 -9.50 6.73
N HIS A 313 -6.12 -8.77 6.46
CA HIS A 313 -4.97 -9.26 5.69
C HIS A 313 -3.61 -9.01 6.34
N TYR A 314 -3.52 -8.59 7.61
CA TYR A 314 -2.22 -8.53 8.29
C TYR A 314 -1.88 -9.86 8.97
N ASP A 315 -0.61 -10.22 9.03
CA ASP A 315 -0.07 -11.20 9.98
C ASP A 315 0.71 -10.51 11.08
N VAL A 316 0.62 -11.02 12.29
CA VAL A 316 1.51 -10.61 13.38
C VAL A 316 1.81 -11.81 14.24
N ARG A 317 3.08 -11.97 14.64
CA ARG A 317 3.47 -12.98 15.62
C ARG A 317 3.20 -12.40 17.00
N VAL A 318 2.15 -12.89 17.66
CA VAL A 318 1.83 -12.49 19.03
C VAL A 318 2.74 -13.23 20.01
N THR A 319 3.63 -12.51 20.70
CA THR A 319 4.38 -13.03 21.85
C THR A 319 3.59 -12.89 23.15
N GLY A 320 2.49 -12.12 23.13
CA GLY A 320 1.72 -11.74 24.32
C GLY A 320 2.30 -10.52 25.05
N GLU A 321 3.53 -10.13 24.72
CA GLU A 321 4.15 -8.90 25.20
C GLU A 321 3.74 -7.73 24.31
N TRP A 322 3.43 -6.60 24.96
CA TRP A 322 3.04 -5.36 24.31
C TRP A 322 3.96 -4.26 24.81
N SER A 323 4.59 -3.58 23.86
CA SER A 323 5.40 -2.40 24.12
C SER A 323 4.52 -1.24 24.58
N ARG A 324 5.15 -0.25 25.22
CA ARG A 324 4.46 0.98 25.64
C ARG A 324 3.86 1.73 24.46
N GLU A 325 4.59 1.78 23.34
CA GLU A 325 4.14 2.44 22.12
C GLU A 325 2.90 1.78 21.51
N GLU A 326 2.83 0.44 21.50
CA GLU A 326 1.64 -0.29 21.05
C GLU A 326 0.41 0.00 21.89
N ILE A 327 0.59 0.09 23.21
CA ILE A 327 -0.48 0.39 24.16
C ILE A 327 -0.98 1.82 23.94
N GLU A 328 -0.08 2.80 23.90
CA GLU A 328 -0.40 4.21 23.73
C GLU A 328 -1.06 4.50 22.36
N ARG A 329 -0.55 3.90 21.27
CA ARG A 329 -1.12 4.04 19.92
C ARG A 329 -2.52 3.43 19.85
N SER A 330 -2.74 2.26 20.44
CA SER A 330 -4.06 1.60 20.51
C SER A 330 -5.05 2.43 21.31
N ALA A 331 -4.68 2.86 22.51
CA ALA A 331 -5.55 3.64 23.39
C ALA A 331 -5.93 4.99 22.76
N ALA A 332 -4.97 5.71 22.17
CA ALA A 332 -5.24 6.97 21.48
C ALA A 332 -6.20 6.83 20.29
N LEU A 333 -6.13 5.70 19.57
CA LEU A 333 -7.06 5.44 18.48
C LEU A 333 -8.46 5.09 19.00
N ILE A 334 -8.55 4.28 20.05
CA ILE A 334 -9.82 3.89 20.68
C ILE A 334 -10.52 5.11 21.26
N GLU A 335 -9.81 5.95 22.01
CA GLU A 335 -10.28 7.25 22.51
C GLU A 335 -10.93 8.08 21.40
N LYS A 336 -10.27 8.16 20.23
CA LYS A 336 -10.80 8.92 19.09
C LYS A 336 -12.09 8.33 18.51
N ILE A 337 -12.27 7.01 18.58
CA ILE A 337 -13.42 6.29 18.01
C ILE A 337 -14.61 6.25 18.99
N VAL A 338 -14.34 5.98 20.26
CA VAL A 338 -15.37 5.66 21.27
C VAL A 338 -16.09 6.91 21.79
N GLY A 339 -15.45 8.08 21.75
CA GLY A 339 -16.04 9.31 22.29
C GLY A 339 -16.24 9.19 23.80
N ASP A 340 -17.47 9.44 24.28
CA ASP A 340 -17.85 9.39 25.70
C ASP A 340 -18.54 8.07 26.09
N LEU A 341 -18.59 7.08 25.20
CA LEU A 341 -19.28 5.81 25.48
C LEU A 341 -18.55 5.00 26.58
N PRO A 342 -19.29 4.38 27.51
CA PRO A 342 -18.74 3.42 28.46
C PRO A 342 -17.96 2.29 27.78
N ILE A 343 -16.86 1.85 28.40
CA ILE A 343 -15.99 0.83 27.82
C ILE A 343 -16.05 -0.46 28.65
N VAL A 344 -16.33 -1.57 27.99
CA VAL A 344 -16.20 -2.91 28.56
C VAL A 344 -14.94 -3.57 28.00
N CYS A 345 -13.89 -3.69 28.81
CA CYS A 345 -12.67 -4.39 28.44
C CYS A 345 -12.81 -5.90 28.65
N HIS A 346 -13.26 -6.61 27.61
CA HIS A 346 -13.39 -8.07 27.59
C HIS A 346 -12.14 -8.74 26.98
N ALA A 347 -10.98 -8.44 27.55
CA ALA A 347 -9.68 -8.94 27.09
C ALA A 347 -8.73 -9.25 28.25
N ALA A 348 -7.75 -10.11 28.00
CA ALA A 348 -6.72 -10.54 28.95
C ALA A 348 -5.31 -10.11 28.47
N ASP A 349 -4.29 -10.38 29.28
CA ASP A 349 -2.87 -10.17 28.99
C ASP A 349 -2.54 -8.74 28.52
N GLY A 350 -1.69 -8.61 27.49
CA GLY A 350 -1.26 -7.33 26.93
C GLY A 350 -2.42 -6.45 26.44
N TYR A 351 -3.52 -7.04 25.96
CA TYR A 351 -4.71 -6.29 25.56
C TYR A 351 -5.37 -5.57 26.73
N ARG A 352 -5.35 -6.17 27.93
CA ARG A 352 -5.89 -5.55 29.15
C ARG A 352 -5.13 -4.27 29.51
N LYS A 353 -3.85 -4.15 29.14
CA LYS A 353 -3.06 -2.94 29.39
C LYS A 353 -3.59 -1.73 28.62
N VAL A 354 -4.20 -1.94 27.44
CA VAL A 354 -4.87 -0.87 26.69
C VAL A 354 -6.10 -0.35 27.45
N GLY A 355 -6.87 -1.23 28.10
CA GLY A 355 -7.95 -0.82 29.00
C GLY A 355 -7.44 0.06 30.16
N LYS A 356 -6.30 -0.30 30.76
CA LYS A 356 -5.70 0.49 31.86
C LYS A 356 -5.23 1.85 31.40
N GLU A 357 -4.60 1.93 30.23
CA GLU A 357 -4.18 3.19 29.61
C GLU A 357 -5.41 4.10 29.36
N LEU A 358 -6.55 3.53 28.96
CA LEU A 358 -7.81 4.30 28.82
C LEU A 358 -8.35 4.78 30.18
N GLU A 359 -8.27 3.97 31.25
CA GLU A 359 -8.62 4.42 32.61
C GLU A 359 -7.74 5.59 33.06
N GLU A 360 -6.42 5.53 32.80
CA GLU A 360 -5.47 6.60 33.12
C GLU A 360 -5.79 7.89 32.33
N ARG A 361 -6.43 7.78 31.18
CA ARG A 361 -6.95 8.90 30.37
C ARG A 361 -8.33 9.40 30.81
N GLY A 362 -8.94 8.79 31.83
CA GLY A 362 -10.20 9.24 32.43
C GLY A 362 -11.45 8.50 31.96
N TYR A 363 -11.31 7.40 31.23
CA TYR A 363 -12.45 6.57 30.82
C TYR A 363 -12.94 5.65 31.94
N ASP A 364 -14.25 5.45 32.03
CA ASP A 364 -14.84 4.40 32.86
C ASP A 364 -14.75 3.05 32.13
N VAL A 365 -13.85 2.19 32.60
CA VAL A 365 -13.55 0.89 31.98
C VAL A 365 -13.94 -0.24 32.92
N VAL A 366 -14.91 -1.06 32.49
CA VAL A 366 -15.33 -2.26 33.23
C VAL A 366 -14.62 -3.50 32.67
N TYR A 367 -13.90 -4.23 33.51
CA TYR A 367 -13.20 -5.46 33.12
C TYR A 367 -14.05 -6.71 33.37
N THR A 368 -14.25 -7.53 32.34
CA THR A 368 -15.07 -8.75 32.41
C THR A 368 -14.25 -10.03 32.24
N CYS A 369 -12.94 -9.89 32.04
CA CYS A 369 -11.97 -10.98 31.93
C CYS A 369 -10.94 -10.91 33.07
N ARG A 370 -10.52 -12.09 33.56
CA ARG A 370 -9.35 -12.17 34.44
C ARG A 370 -8.07 -11.81 33.67
N PRO A 371 -7.03 -11.25 34.33
CA PRO A 371 -5.80 -10.83 33.65
C PRO A 371 -5.12 -11.93 32.83
N ASP A 372 -5.15 -13.18 33.29
CA ASP A 372 -4.60 -14.39 32.68
C ASP A 372 -5.69 -15.34 32.16
N GLY A 373 -6.92 -14.83 32.03
CA GLY A 373 -8.11 -15.61 31.72
C GLY A 373 -8.35 -15.78 30.23
N ASN A 374 -9.14 -16.79 29.88
CA ASN A 374 -9.65 -16.96 28.51
C ASN A 374 -10.98 -16.19 28.33
N PRO A 375 -11.06 -15.20 27.44
CA PRO A 375 -12.31 -14.46 27.16
C PRO A 375 -13.45 -15.35 26.67
N ALA A 376 -13.15 -16.48 26.03
CA ALA A 376 -14.15 -17.45 25.59
C ALA A 376 -14.59 -18.46 26.68
N SER A 377 -14.10 -18.30 27.93
CA SER A 377 -14.48 -19.16 29.04
C SER A 377 -15.90 -18.86 29.53
N ARG A 378 -16.57 -19.86 30.10
CA ARG A 378 -17.94 -19.72 30.60
C ARG A 378 -18.08 -18.57 31.61
N GLY A 379 -17.17 -18.48 32.58
CA GLY A 379 -17.22 -17.42 33.60
C GLY A 379 -17.01 -16.02 33.03
N ALA A 380 -16.08 -15.83 32.08
CA ALA A 380 -15.87 -14.53 31.43
C ALA A 380 -17.09 -14.11 30.60
N LEU A 381 -17.73 -15.07 29.91
CA LEU A 381 -18.94 -14.82 29.12
C LEU A 381 -20.17 -14.51 29.99
N GLU A 382 -20.32 -15.16 31.16
CA GLU A 382 -21.36 -14.85 32.13
C GLU A 382 -21.15 -13.44 32.73
N GLU A 383 -19.90 -13.07 33.04
CA GLU A 383 -19.54 -11.73 33.53
C GLU A 383 -19.78 -10.64 32.47
N LEU A 384 -19.41 -10.91 31.22
CA LEU A 384 -19.70 -10.02 30.09
C LEU A 384 -21.21 -9.76 29.98
N ARG A 385 -22.01 -10.83 29.99
CA ARG A 385 -23.48 -10.70 29.91
C ARG A 385 -24.02 -9.81 31.03
N ARG A 386 -23.66 -10.10 32.29
CA ARG A 386 -24.14 -9.32 33.45
C ARG A 386 -23.78 -7.85 33.32
N THR A 387 -22.54 -7.56 32.94
CA THR A 387 -22.05 -6.18 32.76
C THR A 387 -22.85 -5.45 31.68
N LEU A 388 -23.16 -6.11 30.56
CA LEU A 388 -23.97 -5.52 29.50
C LEU A 388 -25.43 -5.29 29.94
N GLU A 389 -26.03 -6.22 30.69
CA GLU A 389 -27.37 -6.06 31.26
C GLU A 389 -27.45 -4.84 32.21
N ASP A 390 -26.37 -4.55 32.94
CA ASP A 390 -26.29 -3.41 33.85
C ASP A 390 -26.10 -2.09 33.10
N LEU A 391 -25.14 -2.03 32.16
CA LEU A 391 -24.75 -0.81 31.44
C LEU A 391 -25.72 -0.38 30.34
N THR A 392 -26.43 -1.34 29.73
CA THR A 392 -27.29 -1.06 28.59
C THR A 392 -28.78 -1.26 28.93
N LYS A 393 -29.65 -0.47 28.30
CA LYS A 393 -31.10 -0.45 28.48
C LYS A 393 -31.87 -0.42 27.15
N GLY A 394 -31.24 0.07 26.08
CA GLY A 394 -31.85 0.14 24.76
C GLY A 394 -31.98 -1.22 24.06
N GLU A 395 -32.68 -1.20 22.92
CA GLU A 395 -32.79 -2.35 22.03
C GLU A 395 -31.58 -2.44 21.10
N PRO A 396 -31.01 -3.64 20.87
CA PRO A 396 -29.91 -3.82 19.94
C PRO A 396 -30.35 -3.56 18.48
N GLY A 397 -29.56 -2.80 17.73
CA GLY A 397 -29.67 -2.75 16.27
C GLY A 397 -28.85 -3.85 15.58
N ASP A 398 -29.00 -4.00 14.26
CA ASP A 398 -28.14 -4.89 13.47
C ASP A 398 -26.88 -4.14 13.02
N LEU A 399 -25.74 -4.44 13.64
CA LEU A 399 -24.44 -3.87 13.26
C LEU A 399 -24.08 -4.14 11.79
N ARG A 400 -24.64 -5.18 11.16
CA ARG A 400 -24.42 -5.46 9.73
C ARG A 400 -25.00 -4.35 8.86
N GLU A 401 -26.13 -3.77 9.24
CA GLU A 401 -26.74 -2.66 8.52
C GLU A 401 -25.85 -1.42 8.58
N HIS A 402 -25.03 -1.25 9.62
CA HIS A 402 -24.06 -0.15 9.71
C HIS A 402 -22.82 -0.30 8.81
N VAL A 403 -22.52 -1.51 8.34
CA VAL A 403 -21.28 -1.79 7.58
C VAL A 403 -21.10 -0.85 6.37
N PRO A 404 -22.09 -0.62 5.50
CA PRO A 404 -21.93 0.29 4.36
C PRO A 404 -21.56 1.71 4.77
N ARG A 405 -22.17 2.25 5.83
CA ARG A 405 -21.90 3.60 6.38
C ARG A 405 -20.51 3.70 7.02
N ALA A 406 -20.06 2.64 7.67
CA ALA A 406 -18.70 2.57 8.22
C ALA A 406 -17.66 2.52 7.10
N VAL A 407 -17.89 1.67 6.10
CA VAL A 407 -16.98 1.50 4.96
C VAL A 407 -16.95 2.77 4.09
N SER A 408 -18.07 3.48 3.91
CA SER A 408 -18.09 4.76 3.17
C SER A 408 -17.20 5.82 3.83
N ARG A 409 -17.32 6.03 5.15
CA ARG A 409 -16.44 6.94 5.91
C ARG A 409 -14.97 6.52 5.81
N PHE A 410 -14.69 5.23 5.91
CA PHE A 410 -13.33 4.69 5.82
C PHE A 410 -12.71 4.88 4.42
N GLN A 411 -13.44 4.50 3.38
CA GLN A 411 -12.99 4.47 1.99
C GLN A 411 -12.99 5.88 1.37
N PHE A 412 -14.09 6.60 1.50
CA PHE A 412 -14.32 7.89 0.84
C PHE A 412 -14.03 9.09 1.73
N GLY A 413 -14.12 8.93 3.06
CA GLY A 413 -13.94 10.04 4.01
C GLY A 413 -15.23 10.72 4.43
N VAL A 414 -16.36 10.32 3.85
CA VAL A 414 -17.69 10.85 4.11
C VAL A 414 -18.70 9.70 4.14
N ASP A 415 -19.81 9.91 4.82
CA ASP A 415 -20.92 8.96 4.81
C ASP A 415 -21.83 9.19 3.60
N VAL A 416 -21.59 8.46 2.50
CA VAL A 416 -22.38 8.61 1.26
C VAL A 416 -23.81 8.06 1.36
N LEU A 417 -24.16 7.45 2.49
CA LEU A 417 -25.49 6.90 2.79
C LEU A 417 -26.17 7.68 3.94
N GLU A 418 -25.62 8.83 4.32
CA GLU A 418 -26.23 9.68 5.33
C GLU A 418 -27.59 10.18 4.85
N ASN A 419 -28.64 10.00 5.68
CA ASN A 419 -30.02 10.36 5.35
C ASN A 419 -30.59 9.65 4.10
N VAL A 420 -29.98 8.54 3.68
CA VAL A 420 -30.47 7.69 2.59
C VAL A 420 -31.17 6.48 3.19
N ASP A 421 -32.40 6.19 2.75
CA ASP A 421 -33.07 4.94 3.08
C ASP A 421 -32.52 3.83 2.16
N TYR A 422 -31.89 2.83 2.75
CA TYR A 422 -31.29 1.72 2.01
C TYR A 422 -31.51 0.40 2.73
N ARG A 423 -31.48 -0.67 1.94
CA ARG A 423 -31.43 -2.04 2.44
C ARG A 423 -30.07 -2.64 2.16
N PHE A 424 -29.47 -3.26 3.17
CA PHE A 424 -28.25 -4.05 3.02
C PHE A 424 -28.54 -5.54 3.18
N ASP A 425 -28.21 -6.36 2.17
CA ASP A 425 -28.44 -7.81 2.21
C ASP A 425 -27.20 -8.63 2.63
N GLY A 426 -26.14 -7.94 3.08
CA GLY A 426 -24.85 -8.54 3.41
C GLY A 426 -23.81 -8.47 2.28
N GLN A 427 -24.23 -8.19 1.05
CA GLN A 427 -23.33 -8.04 -0.11
C GLN A 427 -23.68 -6.85 -1.01
N ARG A 428 -24.90 -6.34 -0.93
CA ARG A 428 -25.41 -5.27 -1.79
C ARG A 428 -26.15 -4.25 -0.97
N VAL A 429 -25.92 -2.99 -1.29
CA VAL A 429 -26.71 -1.85 -0.82
C VAL A 429 -27.73 -1.53 -1.91
N LEU A 430 -29.01 -1.61 -1.55
CA LEU A 430 -30.14 -1.38 -2.43
C LEU A 430 -30.90 -0.12 -1.98
N ILE A 431 -31.24 0.75 -2.92
CA ILE A 431 -32.05 1.95 -2.71
C ILE A 431 -33.21 1.85 -3.71
N ASP A 432 -34.45 1.91 -3.22
CA ASP A 432 -35.66 1.70 -4.04
C ASP A 432 -35.63 0.42 -4.91
N GLY A 433 -34.94 -0.62 -4.43
CA GLY A 433 -34.77 -1.90 -5.14
C GLY A 433 -33.64 -1.92 -6.19
N GLU A 434 -33.04 -0.77 -6.50
CA GLU A 434 -31.87 -0.66 -7.37
C GLU A 434 -30.58 -0.78 -6.56
N ARG A 435 -29.55 -1.41 -7.14
CA ARG A 435 -28.25 -1.56 -6.47
C ARG A 435 -27.44 -0.27 -6.60
N ALA A 436 -27.10 0.35 -5.46
CA ALA A 436 -26.15 1.45 -5.38
C ALA A 436 -24.71 0.96 -5.20
N PHE A 437 -24.50 -0.04 -4.35
CA PHE A 437 -23.15 -0.56 -4.07
C PHE A 437 -23.15 -2.09 -3.95
N SER A 438 -21.99 -2.69 -4.25
CA SER A 438 -21.64 -4.06 -3.87
C SER A 438 -20.54 -4.03 -2.82
N VAL A 439 -20.52 -5.01 -1.91
CA VAL A 439 -19.52 -5.18 -0.85
C VAL A 439 -18.88 -6.56 -1.02
N PRO A 440 -17.88 -6.72 -1.89
CA PRO A 440 -17.26 -8.01 -2.15
C PRO A 440 -16.63 -8.57 -0.86
N PRO A 441 -16.82 -9.86 -0.52
CA PRO A 441 -16.19 -10.46 0.65
C PRO A 441 -14.65 -10.44 0.61
N THR A 442 -14.06 -10.29 -0.57
CA THR A 442 -12.61 -10.24 -0.82
C THR A 442 -11.98 -8.93 -0.37
N SER A 443 -12.69 -7.80 -0.51
CA SER A 443 -12.14 -6.48 -0.17
C SER A 443 -12.83 -5.84 1.04
N GLY A 444 -14.10 -6.15 1.27
CA GLY A 444 -14.94 -5.47 2.27
C GLY A 444 -15.21 -3.99 1.94
N LEU A 445 -14.84 -3.52 0.75
CA LEU A 445 -15.02 -2.14 0.29
C LEU A 445 -16.31 -1.99 -0.52
N LEU A 446 -16.76 -0.74 -0.71
CA LEU A 446 -17.87 -0.41 -1.60
C LEU A 446 -17.38 -0.37 -3.06
N THR A 447 -17.93 -1.26 -3.88
CA THR A 447 -17.85 -1.21 -5.35
C THR A 447 -19.09 -0.51 -5.89
N LEU A 448 -18.90 0.49 -6.74
CA LEU A 448 -19.98 1.37 -7.19
C LEU A 448 -20.81 0.73 -8.32
N SER A 449 -22.11 1.01 -8.32
CA SER A 449 -22.91 1.10 -9.55
C SER A 449 -22.97 2.56 -10.03
N GLN A 450 -23.73 2.82 -11.10
CA GLN A 450 -24.05 4.19 -11.51
C GLN A 450 -24.72 4.98 -10.37
N LEU A 451 -25.78 4.45 -9.77
CA LEU A 451 -26.46 5.08 -8.63
C LEU A 451 -25.51 5.34 -7.44
N GLY A 452 -24.61 4.40 -7.14
CA GLY A 452 -23.60 4.60 -6.08
C GLY A 452 -22.60 5.71 -6.41
N ALA A 453 -22.23 5.86 -7.69
CA ALA A 453 -21.35 6.93 -8.14
C ALA A 453 -22.02 8.31 -8.04
N GLU A 454 -23.29 8.42 -8.41
CA GLU A 454 -24.10 9.64 -8.26
C GLU A 454 -24.19 10.07 -6.79
N LEU A 455 -24.42 9.11 -5.88
CA LEU A 455 -24.40 9.35 -4.43
C LEU A 455 -23.05 9.82 -3.91
N CYS A 456 -21.94 9.26 -4.41
CA CYS A 456 -20.61 9.74 -4.06
C CYS A 456 -20.41 11.20 -4.48
N VAL A 457 -20.81 11.56 -5.71
CA VAL A 457 -20.68 12.94 -6.22
C VAL A 457 -21.54 13.91 -5.39
N SER A 458 -22.81 13.57 -5.12
CA SER A 458 -23.71 14.40 -4.31
C SER A 458 -23.20 14.57 -2.87
N SER A 459 -22.52 13.55 -2.34
CA SER A 459 -21.86 13.56 -1.04
C SER A 459 -20.48 14.23 -1.04
N ARG A 460 -20.10 14.92 -2.13
CA ARG A 460 -18.83 15.64 -2.30
C ARG A 460 -17.59 14.76 -2.21
N VAL A 461 -17.70 13.48 -2.58
CA VAL A 461 -16.51 12.65 -2.84
C VAL A 461 -15.82 13.23 -4.07
N PRO A 462 -14.53 13.65 -3.99
CA PRO A 462 -13.83 14.25 -5.12
C PRO A 462 -13.86 13.35 -6.37
N PRO A 463 -14.48 13.81 -7.48
CA PRO A 463 -14.49 13.06 -8.72
C PRO A 463 -13.16 13.21 -9.47
N ILE A 464 -12.94 12.32 -10.44
CA ILE A 464 -11.88 12.48 -11.42
C ILE A 464 -12.47 13.22 -12.62
N HIS A 465 -11.91 14.39 -12.95
CA HIS A 465 -12.28 15.14 -14.15
C HIS A 465 -11.46 14.65 -15.34
N ALA A 466 -12.11 14.41 -16.48
CA ALA A 466 -11.47 14.10 -17.75
C ALA A 466 -11.88 15.13 -18.81
N GLU A 467 -10.97 15.45 -19.73
CA GLU A 467 -11.27 16.35 -20.84
C GLU A 467 -12.33 15.74 -21.76
N GLU A 468 -13.18 16.60 -22.33
CA GLU A 468 -14.24 16.17 -23.25
C GLU A 468 -13.66 15.40 -24.45
N GLY A 469 -14.22 14.21 -24.73
CA GLY A 469 -13.71 13.34 -25.79
C GLY A 469 -12.56 12.42 -25.39
N THR A 470 -12.09 12.46 -24.14
CA THR A 470 -11.15 11.45 -23.60
C THR A 470 -11.80 10.08 -23.62
N LYS A 471 -11.35 9.21 -24.54
CA LYS A 471 -11.69 7.79 -24.53
C LYS A 471 -10.69 7.06 -23.65
N ALA A 472 -11.12 6.56 -22.49
CA ALA A 472 -10.35 5.49 -21.86
C ALA A 472 -10.60 4.22 -22.67
N GLU A 473 -9.56 3.71 -23.31
CA GLU A 473 -9.57 2.33 -23.76
C GLU A 473 -9.41 1.46 -22.53
N MET A 474 -10.35 0.52 -22.33
CA MET A 474 -10.12 -0.61 -21.43
C MET A 474 -8.98 -1.42 -22.05
N VAL A 475 -7.78 -1.19 -21.57
CA VAL A 475 -6.65 -2.06 -21.87
C VAL A 475 -6.85 -3.29 -20.98
N ASP A 476 -7.18 -4.43 -21.57
CA ASP A 476 -7.02 -5.71 -20.90
C ASP A 476 -5.53 -5.83 -20.58
N VAL A 477 -5.16 -5.47 -19.35
CA VAL A 477 -3.81 -5.69 -18.83
C VAL A 477 -3.70 -7.20 -18.60
N PRO A 478 -2.87 -7.92 -19.37
CA PRO A 478 -2.65 -9.36 -19.17
C PRO A 478 -2.30 -9.63 -17.69
N GLU A 479 -2.71 -10.77 -17.12
CA GLU A 479 -2.41 -11.13 -15.71
C GLU A 479 -0.90 -11.12 -15.40
N ASP A 480 -0.07 -11.19 -16.44
CA ASP A 480 1.39 -11.17 -16.49
C ASP A 480 2.01 -9.76 -16.59
N VAL A 481 1.21 -8.71 -16.80
CA VAL A 481 1.65 -7.32 -16.73
C VAL A 481 1.48 -6.81 -15.30
N LEU A 482 2.61 -6.46 -14.67
CA LEU A 482 2.67 -5.86 -13.34
C LEU A 482 1.65 -4.71 -13.26
N PRO A 483 0.80 -4.62 -12.22
CA PRO A 483 -0.15 -3.51 -12.06
C PRO A 483 0.62 -2.24 -11.69
N GLY A 484 1.28 -1.64 -12.67
CA GLY A 484 1.85 -0.31 -12.66
C GLY A 484 1.00 0.62 -13.51
N PHE A 485 -0.29 0.75 -13.18
CA PHE A 485 -1.10 1.81 -13.78
C PHE A 485 -0.60 3.14 -13.23
N HIS A 486 0.25 3.82 -14.01
CA HIS A 486 0.59 5.21 -13.78
C HIS A 486 -0.58 6.06 -14.28
N TRP A 487 -1.26 6.76 -13.37
CA TRP A 487 -2.24 7.75 -13.79
C TRP A 487 -1.48 9.03 -14.21
N PRO A 488 -1.62 9.51 -15.46
CA PRO A 488 -0.85 10.65 -15.98
C PRO A 488 -1.32 12.02 -15.48
N VAL A 489 -2.17 12.08 -14.45
CA VAL A 489 -2.78 13.33 -13.95
C VAL A 489 -2.64 13.39 -12.43
N ASP A 490 -2.25 14.55 -11.90
CA ASP A 490 -2.35 14.80 -10.46
C ASP A 490 -3.83 14.88 -10.08
N LEU A 491 -4.35 13.78 -9.54
CA LEU A 491 -5.74 13.67 -9.11
C LEU A 491 -5.97 14.25 -7.70
N GLY A 492 -4.96 14.92 -7.11
CA GLY A 492 -5.02 15.46 -5.77
C GLY A 492 -4.74 14.43 -4.68
N ASP A 493 -4.42 14.92 -3.48
CA ASP A 493 -3.93 14.10 -2.36
C ASP A 493 -4.95 13.06 -1.83
N GLU A 494 -6.22 13.12 -2.24
CA GLU A 494 -7.29 12.22 -1.82
C GLU A 494 -7.62 11.08 -2.81
N ILE A 495 -7.13 11.15 -4.05
CA ILE A 495 -7.43 10.16 -5.09
C ILE A 495 -6.34 9.07 -5.11
N ARG A 496 -6.77 7.81 -5.26
CA ARG A 496 -5.99 6.58 -4.98
C ARG A 496 -6.30 5.51 -6.05
N PRO A 497 -5.48 4.45 -6.23
CA PRO A 497 -5.65 3.39 -7.24
C PRO A 497 -6.96 2.55 -7.21
N CYS A 498 -8.02 3.01 -6.54
CA CYS A 498 -9.30 2.30 -6.41
C CYS A 498 -10.52 3.26 -6.35
N ARG A 499 -10.47 4.46 -6.97
CA ARG A 499 -11.67 5.34 -7.09
C ARG A 499 -12.26 5.32 -8.49
N VAL A 500 -13.59 5.35 -8.54
CA VAL A 500 -14.44 5.31 -9.73
C VAL A 500 -14.67 6.71 -10.28
N ILE A 501 -14.89 6.77 -11.59
CA ILE A 501 -15.16 7.94 -12.42
C ILE A 501 -16.68 7.89 -12.73
N ALA A 502 -17.45 8.99 -12.58
CA ALA A 502 -18.95 9.03 -12.53
C ALA A 502 -19.67 9.75 -13.70
N ARG A 503 -20.67 9.15 -14.41
CA ARG A 503 -21.23 9.60 -15.72
C ARG A 503 -21.87 11.02 -15.81
N PRO A 504 -21.98 11.59 -17.04
CA PRO A 504 -22.21 13.02 -17.33
C PRO A 504 -23.64 13.60 -17.22
N GLU A 505 -24.65 12.82 -16.88
CA GLU A 505 -26.04 13.23 -17.17
C GLU A 505 -26.57 14.33 -16.21
N ASP A 506 -25.81 14.66 -15.16
CA ASP A 506 -26.13 15.67 -14.13
C ASP A 506 -25.07 16.78 -13.93
N VAL A 507 -24.12 16.95 -14.86
CA VAL A 507 -23.01 17.92 -14.76
C VAL A 507 -23.03 18.89 -15.96
N PRO A 508 -22.67 20.20 -15.80
CA PRO A 508 -22.72 21.20 -16.88
C PRO A 508 -22.08 20.75 -18.20
N PRO A 509 -22.44 21.36 -19.35
CA PRO A 509 -22.29 20.81 -20.71
C PRO A 509 -20.89 20.45 -21.22
N ASP A 510 -19.83 20.54 -20.41
CA ASP A 510 -18.44 20.45 -20.83
C ASP A 510 -17.67 19.32 -20.08
N THR A 511 -18.27 18.16 -19.78
CA THR A 511 -17.57 17.08 -19.03
C THR A 511 -17.98 15.66 -19.46
N THR A 512 -17.00 14.80 -19.75
CA THR A 512 -17.16 13.37 -20.14
C THR A 512 -16.54 12.44 -19.10
N VAL A 513 -17.11 11.23 -18.93
CA VAL A 513 -16.77 10.33 -17.82
C VAL A 513 -16.78 8.84 -18.21
N ILE A 514 -15.83 8.09 -17.63
CA ILE A 514 -15.41 6.69 -17.83
C ILE A 514 -15.90 5.79 -16.67
N GLU A 515 -15.97 4.46 -16.84
CA GLU A 515 -16.34 3.48 -15.80
C GLU A 515 -15.28 2.36 -15.79
N THR A 516 -14.72 1.98 -14.63
CA THR A 516 -13.75 0.87 -14.53
C THR A 516 -14.37 -0.29 -13.74
N ARG A 517 -14.39 -1.49 -14.34
CA ARG A 517 -14.61 -2.76 -13.63
C ARG A 517 -13.30 -3.34 -13.14
#